data_AF-A0AAC9Z4X4-F1
#
_entry.id   AF-A0AAC9Z4X4-F1
#
_cell.length_a   1.000
_cell.length_b   1.000
_cell.length_c   1.000
_cell.angle_alpha   90.00
_cell.angle_beta   90.00
_cell.angle_gamma   90.00
#
_symmetry.space_group_name_H-M   'P 1'
#
loop_
_entity.id
_entity.type
_entity.pdbx_description
1 polymer ?
#
loop_
_entity_poly.entity_id
_entity_poly.type
_entity_poly.pdbx_seq_one_letter_code
_entity_poly.pdbx_strand_id
1 'polypeptide(L)'
;MLDILSLLEMIPLENEKKNAFLKFISKEYSDDFLINTLVTKTYSTKNVLFPKPYAALKEVIDLANDNQKEKATQRLKKYLDKEWYKGHSDTGWYNSHKSKHNIYTGYWSFESGALVKILGLDDTLLKDQKYYPYDMVHWQ
;
A
#
# COMPACT_ATOMS: atom_id res chain seq x y z
N MET A 1 -6.51 8.94 -0.35
CA MET A 1 -6.78 8.36 -1.69
C MET A 1 -6.15 6.98 -1.81
N LEU A 2 -4.85 6.83 -1.55
CA LEU A 2 -4.15 5.55 -1.59
C LEU A 2 -4.78 4.47 -0.69
N ASP A 3 -5.21 4.85 0.53
CA ASP A 3 -5.92 3.94 1.44
C ASP A 3 -7.16 3.33 0.80
N ILE A 4 -8.01 4.15 0.18
CA ILE A 4 -9.25 3.70 -0.47
C ILE A 4 -8.93 2.73 -1.61
N LEU A 5 -7.94 3.03 -2.45
CA LEU A 5 -7.53 2.13 -3.54
C LEU A 5 -7.04 0.78 -3.01
N SER A 6 -6.23 0.82 -1.95
CA SER A 6 -5.68 -0.38 -1.34
C SER A 6 -6.77 -1.24 -0.69
N LEU A 7 -7.75 -0.60 -0.02
CA LEU A 7 -8.93 -1.26 0.53
C LEU A 7 -9.81 -1.89 -0.56
N LEU A 8 -9.99 -1.21 -1.69
CA LEU A 8 -10.77 -1.74 -2.82
C LEU A 8 -10.15 -3.01 -3.41
N GLU A 9 -8.84 -3.21 -3.29
CA GLU A 9 -8.18 -4.45 -3.72
C GLU A 9 -8.28 -5.55 -2.67
N MET A 10 -8.27 -5.20 -1.38
CA MET A 10 -8.37 -6.19 -0.31
C MET A 10 -9.80 -6.69 -0.05
N ILE A 11 -10.82 -5.87 -0.35
CA ILE A 11 -12.23 -6.18 -0.10
C ILE A 11 -12.90 -6.65 -1.41
N PRO A 12 -13.66 -7.77 -1.40
CA PRO A 12 -14.40 -8.28 -2.56
C PRO A 12 -15.64 -7.42 -2.84
N LEU A 13 -15.43 -6.19 -3.27
CA LEU A 13 -16.45 -5.29 -3.77
C LEU A 13 -16.43 -5.36 -5.30
N GLU A 14 -17.48 -5.88 -5.90
CA GLU A 14 -17.70 -5.84 -7.34
C GLU A 14 -18.97 -5.05 -7.62
N ASN A 15 -18.80 -3.82 -8.13
CA ASN A 15 -19.91 -3.00 -8.61
C ASN A 15 -19.44 -1.96 -9.62
N GLU A 16 -20.40 -1.43 -10.39
CA GLU A 16 -20.14 -0.43 -11.43
C GLU A 16 -19.46 0.83 -10.91
N LYS A 17 -19.76 1.24 -9.67
CA LYS A 17 -19.17 2.43 -9.04
C LYS A 17 -17.67 2.26 -8.79
N LYS A 18 -17.23 1.09 -8.31
CA LYS A 18 -15.81 0.76 -8.17
C LYS A 18 -15.11 0.85 -9.52
N ASN A 19 -15.67 0.23 -10.56
CA ASN A 19 -15.06 0.24 -11.89
C ASN A 19 -14.97 1.67 -12.47
N ALA A 20 -16.02 2.47 -12.31
CA ALA A 20 -16.02 3.88 -12.71
C ALA A 20 -14.95 4.70 -11.94
N PHE A 21 -14.84 4.48 -10.63
CA PHE A 21 -13.84 5.13 -9.79
C PHE A 21 -12.41 4.75 -10.19
N LEU A 22 -12.12 3.46 -10.38
CA LEU A 22 -10.81 2.98 -10.81
C LEU A 22 -10.42 3.57 -12.18
N LYS A 23 -11.38 3.61 -13.13
CA LYS A 23 -11.16 4.23 -14.45
C LYS A 23 -10.86 5.73 -14.36
N PHE A 24 -11.54 6.44 -13.46
CA PHE A 24 -11.27 7.85 -13.21
C PHE A 24 -9.85 8.04 -12.65
N ILE A 25 -9.49 7.29 -11.62
CA ILE A 25 -8.18 7.38 -10.98
C ILE A 25 -7.04 7.04 -11.95
N SER A 26 -7.18 5.98 -12.76
CA SER A 26 -6.15 5.62 -13.74
C SER A 26 -5.92 6.70 -14.81
N LYS A 27 -6.95 7.53 -15.08
CA LYS A 27 -6.84 8.64 -16.03
C LYS A 27 -6.11 9.83 -15.38
N GLU A 28 -6.53 10.23 -14.19
CA GLU A 28 -5.96 11.38 -13.47
C GLU A 28 -4.50 11.14 -13.04
N TYR A 29 -4.17 9.91 -12.63
CA TYR A 29 -2.85 9.53 -12.12
C TYR A 29 -2.08 8.63 -13.09
N SER A 30 -2.27 8.83 -14.39
CA SER A 30 -1.69 7.98 -15.45
C SER A 30 -0.16 7.91 -15.42
N ASP A 31 0.53 8.90 -14.85
CA ASP A 31 1.99 8.89 -14.68
C ASP A 31 2.46 8.42 -13.29
N ASP A 32 1.56 8.01 -12.38
CA ASP A 32 1.97 7.49 -11.07
C ASP A 32 2.17 5.97 -11.09
N PHE A 33 3.38 5.53 -10.82
CA PHE A 33 3.79 4.13 -10.79
C PHE A 33 3.03 3.31 -9.76
N LEU A 34 2.85 3.83 -8.54
CA LEU A 34 2.21 3.07 -7.47
C LEU A 34 0.71 2.95 -7.71
N ILE A 35 0.06 4.05 -8.13
CA ILE A 35 -1.36 4.02 -8.47
C ILE A 35 -1.63 3.07 -9.64
N ASN A 36 -0.81 3.12 -10.70
CA ASN A 36 -0.94 2.19 -11.82
C ASN A 36 -0.70 0.73 -11.40
N THR A 37 0.26 0.48 -10.50
CA THR A 37 0.47 -0.86 -9.94
C THR A 37 -0.77 -1.36 -9.20
N LEU A 38 -1.40 -0.50 -8.38
CA LEU A 38 -2.59 -0.86 -7.61
C LEU A 38 -3.86 -1.02 -8.45
N VAL A 39 -4.02 -0.20 -9.50
CA VAL A 39 -5.28 -0.12 -10.27
C VAL A 39 -5.23 -0.98 -11.53
N THR A 40 -4.22 -0.78 -12.38
CA THR A 40 -4.12 -1.43 -13.69
C THR A 40 -3.19 -2.63 -13.69
N LYS A 41 -2.43 -2.84 -12.60
CA LYS A 41 -1.41 -3.89 -12.48
C LYS A 41 -0.35 -3.77 -13.58
N THR A 42 -0.06 -2.52 -13.99
CA THR A 42 0.92 -2.18 -15.02
C THR A 42 2.12 -1.43 -14.43
N TYR A 43 3.28 -1.60 -15.05
CA TYR A 43 4.57 -1.07 -14.57
C TYR A 43 5.21 -0.10 -15.58
N SER A 44 4.39 0.57 -16.39
CA SER A 44 4.83 1.32 -17.58
C SER A 44 5.51 2.66 -17.28
N THR A 45 5.16 3.31 -16.17
CA THR A 45 5.80 4.55 -15.71
C THR A 45 6.85 4.25 -14.63
N LYS A 46 7.79 5.18 -14.41
CA LYS A 46 8.78 5.10 -13.32
C LYS A 46 8.56 6.17 -12.27
N ASN A 47 7.65 7.12 -12.52
CA ASN A 47 7.46 8.29 -11.67
C ASN A 47 6.58 7.92 -10.47
N VAL A 48 6.95 8.39 -9.28
CA VAL A 48 6.15 8.23 -8.05
C VAL A 48 5.80 9.64 -7.61
N LEU A 49 4.55 10.08 -7.85
CA LEU A 49 4.15 11.48 -7.63
C LEU A 49 4.21 11.87 -6.15
N PHE A 50 4.06 10.87 -5.26
CA PHE A 50 4.15 11.04 -3.81
C PHE A 50 5.34 10.22 -3.27
N PRO A 51 6.58 10.68 -3.40
CA PRO A 51 7.75 9.84 -3.13
C PRO A 51 7.95 9.51 -1.64
N LYS A 52 7.46 10.32 -0.71
CA LYS A 52 7.60 10.07 0.73
C LYS A 52 6.31 9.49 1.31
N PRO A 53 6.32 8.31 1.95
CA PRO A 53 7.40 7.30 1.96
C PRO A 53 7.38 6.35 0.74
N TYR A 54 6.46 6.52 -0.19
CA TYR A 54 6.07 5.48 -1.14
C TYR A 54 7.12 5.11 -2.20
N ALA A 55 8.18 5.91 -2.41
CA ALA A 55 9.27 5.56 -3.32
C ALA A 55 9.95 4.24 -2.95
N ALA A 56 10.00 3.89 -1.66
CA ALA A 56 10.53 2.63 -1.17
C ALA A 56 9.79 1.39 -1.70
N LEU A 57 8.49 1.52 -2.00
CA LEU A 57 7.67 0.43 -2.52
C LEU A 57 8.03 0.06 -3.96
N LYS A 58 8.68 0.97 -4.70
CA LYS A 58 9.19 0.66 -6.03
C LYS A 58 10.18 -0.50 -6.00
N GLU A 59 11.09 -0.49 -5.04
CA GLU A 59 12.06 -1.58 -4.86
C GLU A 59 11.39 -2.91 -4.52
N VAL A 60 10.31 -2.89 -3.72
CA VAL A 60 9.51 -4.08 -3.41
C VAL A 60 8.90 -4.67 -4.69
N ILE A 61 8.30 -3.81 -5.51
CA ILE A 61 7.65 -4.21 -6.76
C ILE A 61 8.69 -4.73 -7.77
N ASP A 62 9.81 -4.04 -7.93
CA ASP A 62 10.91 -4.45 -8.82
C ASP A 62 11.44 -5.84 -8.41
N LEU A 63 11.71 -6.06 -7.11
CA LEU A 63 12.16 -7.37 -6.60
C LEU A 63 11.13 -8.48 -6.85
N ALA A 64 9.85 -8.21 -6.67
CA ALA A 64 8.79 -9.19 -6.91
C ALA A 64 8.69 -9.56 -8.41
N ASN A 65 8.80 -8.56 -9.29
CA ASN A 65 8.78 -8.76 -10.74
C ASN A 65 10.02 -9.51 -11.26
N ASP A 66 11.17 -9.33 -10.61
CA ASP A 66 12.39 -10.10 -10.86
C ASP A 66 12.37 -11.51 -10.24
N ASN A 67 11.19 -11.99 -9.82
CA ASN A 67 10.97 -13.29 -9.20
C ASN A 67 11.78 -13.51 -7.90
N GLN A 68 12.11 -12.43 -7.18
CA GLN A 68 12.79 -12.44 -5.87
C GLN A 68 11.79 -12.15 -4.75
N LYS A 69 10.72 -12.93 -4.66
CA LYS A 69 9.58 -12.68 -3.77
C LYS A 69 9.95 -12.62 -2.29
N GLU A 70 10.85 -13.47 -1.82
CA GLU A 70 11.30 -13.46 -0.42
C GLU A 70 12.03 -12.15 -0.10
N LYS A 71 12.87 -11.66 -1.02
CA LYS A 71 13.55 -10.36 -0.87
C LYS A 71 12.56 -9.20 -0.92
N ALA A 72 11.53 -9.30 -1.76
CA ALA A 72 10.45 -8.32 -1.83
C ALA A 72 9.72 -8.22 -0.47
N THR A 73 9.33 -9.35 0.14
CA THR A 73 8.72 -9.37 1.48
C THR A 73 9.66 -8.78 2.54
N GLN A 74 10.94 -9.13 2.53
CA GLN A 74 11.93 -8.57 3.46
C GLN A 74 12.08 -7.05 3.30
N ARG A 75 12.07 -6.55 2.05
CA ARG A 75 12.14 -5.13 1.74
C ARG A 75 10.89 -4.39 2.20
N LEU A 76 9.72 -5.00 2.05
CA LEU A 76 8.45 -4.48 2.54
C LEU A 76 8.42 -4.44 4.08
N LYS A 77 8.97 -5.46 4.75
CA LYS A 77 9.14 -5.44 6.21
C LYS A 77 10.02 -4.26 6.65
N LYS A 78 11.16 -4.04 5.99
CA LYS A 78 12.05 -2.89 6.28
C LYS A 78 11.32 -1.56 6.11
N TYR A 79 10.50 -1.45 5.07
CA TYR A 79 9.66 -0.27 4.83
C TYR A 79 8.72 -0.01 6.03
N LEU A 80 7.98 -1.02 6.47
CA LEU A 80 7.07 -0.91 7.61
C LEU A 80 7.81 -0.60 8.92
N ASP A 81 8.93 -1.26 9.17
CA ASP A 81 9.71 -1.10 10.41
C ASP A 81 10.33 0.31 10.55
N LYS A 82 10.78 0.91 9.45
CA LYS A 82 11.68 2.09 9.49
C LYS A 82 11.21 3.30 8.71
N GLU A 83 10.42 3.12 7.66
CA GLU A 83 10.17 4.15 6.63
C GLU A 83 8.72 4.63 6.68
N TRP A 84 7.75 3.73 6.84
CA TRP A 84 6.32 4.06 6.72
C TRP A 84 5.86 5.10 7.75
N TYR A 85 6.00 4.84 9.05
CA TYR A 85 5.48 5.75 10.08
C TYR A 85 6.22 7.09 10.10
N LYS A 86 7.56 7.05 10.05
CA LYS A 86 8.41 8.27 10.00
C LYS A 86 8.17 9.06 8.70
N GLY A 87 7.90 8.34 7.61
CA GLY A 87 7.57 8.89 6.30
C GLY A 87 6.40 9.85 6.33
N HIS A 88 5.38 9.51 7.12
CA HIS A 88 4.14 10.25 7.27
C HIS A 88 4.17 11.33 8.37
N SER A 89 5.35 11.76 8.82
CA SER A 89 5.50 12.78 9.87
C SER A 89 4.80 14.12 9.60
N ASP A 90 4.52 14.40 8.33
CA ASP A 90 3.87 15.60 7.79
C ASP A 90 2.33 15.45 7.67
N THR A 91 1.77 14.28 7.98
CA THR A 91 0.33 14.04 7.94
C THR A 91 -0.36 14.40 9.25
N GLY A 92 -1.62 14.83 9.17
CA GLY A 92 -2.40 15.21 10.36
C GLY A 92 -2.73 14.06 11.32
N TRP A 93 -2.65 12.81 10.86
CA TRP A 93 -2.85 11.63 11.71
C TRP A 93 -1.57 11.21 12.44
N TYR A 94 -0.40 11.74 12.07
CA TYR A 94 0.85 11.42 12.74
C TYR A 94 0.77 11.76 14.23
N ASN A 95 1.17 10.83 15.10
CA ASN A 95 1.00 10.94 16.56
C ASN A 95 -0.45 11.17 17.05
N SER A 96 -1.48 10.84 16.26
CA SER A 96 -2.88 10.88 16.71
C SER A 96 -3.13 10.08 18.00
N HIS A 97 -2.39 8.99 18.25
CA HIS A 97 -2.42 8.24 19.53
C HIS A 97 -1.97 9.06 20.76
N LYS A 98 -1.27 10.18 20.56
CA LYS A 98 -0.86 11.12 21.62
C LYS A 98 -1.84 12.29 21.76
N SER A 99 -2.84 12.38 20.90
CA SER A 99 -3.83 13.44 20.96
C SER A 99 -4.66 13.30 22.23
N LYS A 100 -5.07 14.44 22.80
CA LYS A 100 -6.06 14.49 23.89
C LYS A 100 -7.48 14.22 23.37
N HIS A 101 -7.67 14.29 22.06
CA HIS A 101 -8.92 13.97 21.40
C HIS A 101 -8.89 12.50 20.96
N ASN A 102 -10.03 11.81 21.03
CA ASN A 102 -10.15 10.42 20.61
C ASN A 102 -10.21 10.29 19.08
N ILE A 103 -9.12 10.69 18.42
CA ILE A 103 -8.97 10.74 16.96
C ILE A 103 -8.03 9.66 16.42
N TYR A 104 -7.54 8.77 17.29
CA TYR A 104 -6.70 7.65 16.90
C TYR A 104 -7.56 6.50 16.38
N THR A 105 -7.36 6.13 15.11
CA THR A 105 -8.11 5.05 14.43
C THR A 105 -7.21 3.88 14.05
N GLY A 106 -6.03 3.78 14.68
CA GLY A 106 -5.00 2.83 14.30
C GLY A 106 -3.99 3.40 13.31
N TYR A 107 -2.97 2.59 13.02
CA TYR A 107 -1.95 2.90 12.03
C TYR A 107 -1.88 1.74 11.05
N TRP A 108 -2.31 1.98 9.81
CA TRP A 108 -2.54 0.93 8.84
C TRP A 108 -1.88 1.28 7.51
N SER A 109 -0.88 0.49 7.12
CA SER A 109 -0.28 0.54 5.79
C SER A 109 -1.11 -0.35 4.85
N PHE A 110 -2.25 0.16 4.42
CA PHE A 110 -3.16 -0.58 3.53
C PHE A 110 -2.50 -0.90 2.19
N GLU A 111 -1.67 -0.01 1.68
CA GLU A 111 -0.91 -0.18 0.45
C GLU A 111 0.03 -1.38 0.51
N SER A 112 0.62 -1.66 1.68
CA SER A 112 1.45 -2.87 1.86
C SER A 112 0.61 -4.14 1.77
N GLY A 113 -0.59 -4.13 2.35
CA GLY A 113 -1.52 -5.27 2.26
C GLY A 113 -1.99 -5.53 0.83
N ALA A 114 -2.36 -4.47 0.11
CA ALA A 114 -2.76 -4.56 -1.29
C ALA A 114 -1.62 -5.08 -2.18
N LEU A 115 -0.38 -4.59 -1.97
CA LEU A 115 0.78 -5.07 -2.73
C LEU A 115 1.07 -6.56 -2.50
N VAL A 116 0.94 -7.05 -1.26
CA VAL A 116 1.09 -8.49 -0.98
C VAL A 116 0.10 -9.32 -1.81
N LYS A 117 -1.18 -8.90 -1.87
CA LYS A 117 -2.20 -9.59 -2.69
C LYS A 117 -1.85 -9.53 -4.18
N ILE A 118 -1.56 -8.34 -4.70
CA ILE A 118 -1.31 -8.12 -6.13
C ILE A 118 -0.07 -8.89 -6.61
N LEU A 119 1.01 -8.88 -5.83
CA LEU A 119 2.28 -9.50 -6.18
C LEU A 119 2.36 -10.99 -5.79
N GLY A 120 1.38 -11.48 -5.03
CA GLY A 120 1.34 -12.85 -4.52
C GLY A 120 2.58 -13.17 -3.68
N LEU A 121 2.87 -12.33 -2.69
CA LEU A 121 3.99 -12.51 -1.76
C LEU A 121 3.57 -13.38 -0.57
N ASP A 122 4.49 -14.21 -0.08
CA ASP A 122 4.34 -14.81 1.26
C ASP A 122 4.61 -13.72 2.31
N ASP A 123 3.59 -13.42 3.11
CA ASP A 123 3.57 -12.37 4.12
C ASP A 123 3.66 -12.90 5.55
N THR A 124 4.00 -14.18 5.73
CA THR A 124 4.14 -14.78 7.07
C THR A 124 5.08 -13.97 7.97
N LEU A 125 6.15 -13.40 7.40
CA LEU A 125 7.11 -12.53 8.10
C LEU A 125 6.53 -11.18 8.58
N LEU A 126 5.35 -10.81 8.10
CA LEU A 126 4.67 -9.54 8.39
C LEU A 126 3.54 -9.70 9.41
N LYS A 127 3.21 -10.93 9.84
CA LYS A 127 2.08 -11.21 10.73
C LYS A 127 2.06 -10.37 12.01
N ASP A 128 3.22 -10.20 12.64
CA ASP A 128 3.36 -9.43 13.90
C ASP A 128 3.82 -7.98 13.66
N GLN A 129 3.85 -7.51 12.41
CA GLN A 129 4.21 -6.13 12.10
C GLN A 129 3.02 -5.20 12.44
N LYS A 130 3.20 -4.40 13.49
CA LYS A 130 2.34 -3.31 14.00
C LYS A 130 1.48 -2.53 12.99
N TYR A 131 1.99 -2.22 11.80
CA TYR A 131 1.31 -1.39 10.80
C TYR A 131 0.70 -2.21 9.65
N TYR A 132 1.00 -3.51 9.57
CA TYR A 132 0.56 -4.38 8.50
C TYR A 132 -0.85 -4.91 8.78
N PRO A 133 -1.81 -4.75 7.86
CA PRO A 133 -3.20 -5.18 8.07
C PRO A 133 -3.38 -6.67 7.75
N TYR A 134 -2.68 -7.56 8.48
CA TYR A 134 -2.64 -9.01 8.20
C TYR A 134 -4.03 -9.62 8.07
N ASP A 135 -4.91 -9.42 9.06
CA ASP A 135 -6.25 -10.00 9.05
C ASP A 135 -7.11 -9.56 7.85
N MET A 136 -6.90 -8.34 7.33
CA MET A 136 -7.61 -7.84 6.15
C MET A 136 -7.07 -8.44 4.86
N VAL A 137 -5.77 -8.76 4.82
CA VAL A 137 -5.16 -9.45 3.69
C VAL A 137 -5.69 -10.88 3.60
N HIS A 138 -5.88 -11.54 4.74
CA HIS A 138 -6.38 -12.92 4.81
C HIS A 138 -7.90 -13.02 4.94
N TRP A 139 -8.62 -11.90 4.86
CA TRP A 139 -10.09 -11.89 4.89
C TRP A 139 -10.68 -12.51 3.61
N GLN A 140 -11.68 -13.38 3.80
CA GLN A 140 -12.46 -14.04 2.73
C GLN A 140 -13.96 -13.74 2.89
#